data_AF-A0A9W9K379-F1
#
_entry.id   AF-A0A9W9K379-F1
#
_cell.length_a   1.000
_cell.length_b   1.000
_cell.length_c   1.000
_cell.angle_alpha   90.00
_cell.angle_beta   90.00
_cell.angle_gamma   90.00
#
_symmetry.space_group_name_H-M   'P 1'
#
loop_
_entity.id
_entity.type
_entity.pdbx_description
1 polymer ?
#
loop_
_entity_poly.entity_id
_entity_poly.type
_entity_poly.pdbx_seq_one_letter_code
_entity_poly.pdbx_strand_id
1 'polypeptide(L)'
;MDDDQPCMSGLRSRDSRHTGHIVPKRISGVRNLPSTFIENTRQHTCSSGCQPRLDLWDKQGRAEVMGGIVEDETNYCGTSETKSPLTDFFDRMFKDVSARCKSHFGDLHLCDKSEKLKPFMDCVNQHSLYSAARSFAPLWPIISEEKCKKASVYFASPVLSKEHFPKHIEKYRAVCHEGL
;
A
#
# COMPACT_ATOMS: atom_id res chain seq x y z
N MET A 1 27.35 -19.98 4.36
CA MET A 1 26.18 -19.80 5.26
C MET A 1 25.25 -18.92 4.48
N ASP A 2 24.37 -19.56 3.72
CA ASP A 2 23.36 -18.90 2.91
C ASP A 2 22.22 -18.50 3.85
N ASP A 3 22.17 -17.23 4.21
CA ASP A 3 21.01 -16.64 4.85
C ASP A 3 19.86 -16.63 3.83
N ASP A 4 19.00 -17.65 3.91
CA ASP A 4 17.72 -17.70 3.19
C ASP A 4 16.85 -16.53 3.65
N GLN A 5 17.00 -15.39 2.97
CA GLN A 5 16.26 -14.16 3.27
C GLN A 5 14.75 -14.43 3.11
N PRO A 6 13.90 -14.06 4.09
CA PRO A 6 12.48 -14.48 4.12
C PRO A 6 11.66 -14.14 2.86
N CYS A 7 12.03 -13.07 2.13
CA CYS A 7 11.42 -12.68 0.86
C CYS A 7 11.78 -13.60 -0.34
N MET A 8 12.68 -14.57 -0.17
CA MET A 8 13.13 -15.52 -1.20
C MET A 8 12.38 -16.85 -1.19
N SER A 9 11.79 -17.23 -0.06
CA SER A 9 11.14 -18.54 0.19
C SER A 9 9.93 -18.82 -0.71
N GLY A 10 9.34 -17.78 -1.33
CA GLY A 10 8.18 -17.85 -2.22
C GLY A 10 8.50 -17.87 -3.72
N LEU A 11 9.77 -17.88 -4.13
CA LEU A 11 10.16 -17.61 -5.53
C LEU A 11 10.01 -18.78 -6.51
N ARG A 12 9.34 -19.88 -6.15
CA ARG A 12 9.06 -21.00 -7.08
C ARG A 12 7.98 -20.61 -8.10
N SER A 13 8.49 -20.09 -9.23
CA SER A 13 7.94 -20.11 -10.59
C SER A 13 6.43 -20.30 -10.77
N ARG A 14 5.73 -19.23 -11.18
CA ARG A 14 4.55 -19.34 -12.04
C ARG A 14 4.66 -18.35 -13.18
N ASP A 15 4.96 -18.91 -14.34
CA ASP A 15 4.86 -18.28 -15.64
C ASP A 15 3.37 -18.18 -16.03
N SER A 16 2.93 -17.06 -16.59
CA SER A 16 1.62 -16.95 -17.26
C SER A 16 1.62 -15.76 -18.22
N ARG A 17 1.64 -16.10 -19.51
CA ARG A 17 1.26 -15.27 -20.66
C ARG A 17 -0.21 -14.86 -20.54
N HIS A 18 -0.55 -13.59 -20.81
CA HIS A 18 -1.50 -13.15 -21.86
C HIS A 18 -1.86 -11.64 -21.78
N THR A 19 -1.77 -11.00 -22.96
CA THR A 19 -2.55 -9.89 -23.55
C THR A 19 -2.81 -8.58 -22.80
N GLY A 20 -2.40 -7.48 -23.46
CA GLY A 20 -3.07 -6.16 -23.44
C GLY A 20 -2.73 -5.25 -22.26
N HIS A 21 -2.08 -4.11 -22.56
CA HIS A 21 -1.42 -3.17 -21.63
C HIS A 21 -0.10 -3.69 -21.05
N ILE A 22 1.01 -3.12 -21.53
CA ILE A 22 2.36 -3.36 -21.01
C ILE A 22 2.43 -2.72 -19.62
N VAL A 23 1.91 -3.40 -18.62
CA VAL A 23 2.29 -3.17 -17.23
C VAL A 23 3.62 -3.89 -17.05
N PRO A 24 4.73 -3.18 -16.78
CA PRO A 24 5.98 -3.86 -16.45
C PRO A 24 5.73 -4.85 -15.31
N LYS A 25 6.22 -6.08 -15.44
CA LYS A 25 6.12 -7.16 -14.43
C LYS A 25 6.52 -6.71 -13.01
N ARG A 26 7.30 -5.63 -12.93
CA ARG A 26 7.77 -4.96 -11.69
C ARG A 26 6.68 -4.17 -10.95
N ILE A 27 5.55 -3.85 -11.58
CA ILE A 27 4.48 -2.99 -11.00
C ILE A 27 3.22 -3.80 -10.65
N SER A 28 3.06 -5.02 -11.18
CA SER A 28 1.85 -5.82 -10.96
C SER A 28 1.63 -6.20 -9.48
N GLY A 29 2.71 -6.42 -8.73
CA GLY A 29 2.67 -6.79 -7.31
C GLY A 29 2.19 -5.67 -6.38
N VAL A 30 2.22 -4.42 -6.84
CA VAL A 30 1.84 -3.24 -6.04
C VAL A 30 0.56 -2.57 -6.54
N ARG A 31 -0.04 -3.06 -7.64
CA ARG A 31 -1.24 -2.45 -8.26
C ARG A 31 -2.45 -2.40 -7.33
N ASN A 32 -2.58 -3.39 -6.42
CA ASN A 32 -3.71 -3.49 -5.49
C ASN A 32 -3.39 -2.79 -4.17
N LEU A 33 -2.18 -2.26 -3.98
CA LEU A 33 -1.77 -1.79 -2.66
C LEU A 33 -2.65 -0.64 -2.14
N PRO A 34 -3.07 0.36 -2.94
CA PRO A 34 -3.99 1.38 -2.44
C PRO A 34 -5.29 0.81 -1.88
N SER A 35 -5.95 -0.11 -2.61
CA SER A 35 -7.19 -0.73 -2.15
C SER A 35 -6.97 -1.65 -0.96
N THR A 36 -5.94 -2.49 -0.96
CA THR A 36 -5.58 -3.34 0.19
C THR A 36 -5.27 -2.51 1.44
N PHE A 37 -4.59 -1.37 1.28
CA PHE A 37 -4.28 -0.48 2.40
C PHE A 37 -5.54 0.14 3.00
N ILE A 38 -6.47 0.58 2.16
CA ILE A 38 -7.78 1.08 2.58
C ILE A 38 -8.57 -0.02 3.28
N GLU A 39 -8.62 -1.23 2.73
CA GLU A 39 -9.33 -2.37 3.31
C GLU A 39 -8.77 -2.79 4.66
N ASN A 40 -7.44 -2.90 4.80
CA ASN A 40 -6.80 -3.19 6.08
C ASN A 40 -7.09 -2.09 7.11
N THR A 41 -7.05 -0.82 6.69
CA THR A 41 -7.43 0.30 7.57
C THR A 41 -8.84 0.12 8.10
N ARG A 42 -9.80 -0.19 7.22
CA ARG A 42 -11.21 -0.43 7.62
C ARG A 42 -11.32 -1.59 8.60
N GLN A 43 -10.69 -2.71 8.28
CA GLN A 43 -10.72 -3.92 9.11
C GLN A 43 -10.22 -3.66 10.54
N HIS A 44 -9.17 -2.85 10.69
CA HIS A 44 -8.55 -2.60 11.99
C HIS A 44 -9.13 -1.41 12.75
N THR A 45 -9.79 -0.46 12.09
CA THR A 45 -10.27 0.77 12.73
C THR A 45 -11.77 0.74 13.03
N CYS A 46 -12.60 0.20 12.14
CA CYS A 46 -14.06 0.36 12.22
C CYS A 46 -14.70 -0.37 13.40
N SER A 47 -14.20 -1.56 13.75
CA SER A 47 -14.69 -2.31 14.93
C SER A 47 -14.33 -1.63 16.26
N SER A 48 -13.33 -0.75 16.26
CA SER A 48 -12.91 0.04 17.43
C SER A 48 -13.61 1.39 17.57
N GLY A 49 -14.64 1.63 16.76
CA GLY A 49 -15.41 2.87 16.74
C GLY A 49 -14.73 4.03 16.03
N CYS A 50 -13.46 3.89 15.60
CA CYS A 50 -12.81 4.89 14.76
C CYS A 50 -13.61 5.04 13.46
N GLN A 51 -13.86 6.28 13.02
CA GLN A 51 -14.49 6.58 11.73
C GLN A 51 -13.59 7.52 10.93
N PRO A 52 -12.48 7.02 10.34
CA PRO A 52 -11.55 7.88 9.62
C PRO A 52 -12.26 8.57 8.45
N ARG A 53 -12.32 9.90 8.48
CA ARG A 53 -12.71 10.65 7.29
C ARG A 53 -11.64 10.49 6.22
N LEU A 54 -12.05 10.34 4.96
CA LEU A 54 -11.12 10.11 3.86
C LEU A 54 -10.08 11.23 3.70
N ASP A 55 -10.48 12.49 3.90
CA ASP A 55 -9.62 13.66 3.78
C ASP A 55 -8.57 13.79 4.90
N LEU A 56 -8.92 13.41 6.13
CA LEU A 56 -8.02 13.41 7.28
C LEU A 56 -7.06 12.22 7.24
N TRP A 57 -7.56 11.04 6.88
CA TRP A 57 -6.74 9.83 6.69
C TRP A 57 -5.65 10.04 5.64
N ASP A 58 -6.01 10.64 4.50
CA ASP A 58 -5.06 10.98 3.42
C ASP A 58 -3.94 11.91 3.91
N LYS A 59 -4.25 12.89 4.75
CA LYS A 59 -3.30 13.90 5.21
C LYS A 59 -2.38 13.43 6.34
N GLN A 60 -2.91 12.65 7.28
CA GLN A 60 -2.24 12.43 8.57
C GLN A 60 -2.01 10.94 8.86
N GLY A 61 -3.06 10.12 8.77
CA GLY A 61 -2.97 8.71 9.15
C GLY A 61 -2.15 7.84 8.19
N ARG A 62 -2.20 8.11 6.88
CA ARG A 62 -1.49 7.29 5.89
C ARG A 62 0.03 7.31 6.06
N ALA A 63 0.62 8.50 6.24
CA ALA A 63 2.07 8.65 6.22
C ALA A 63 2.75 7.90 7.37
N GLU A 64 2.16 7.95 8.56
CA GLU A 64 2.68 7.26 9.74
C GLU A 64 2.63 5.73 9.56
N VAL A 65 1.47 5.20 9.15
CA VAL A 65 1.30 3.76 8.94
C VAL A 65 2.17 3.26 7.79
N MET A 66 2.28 4.02 6.69
CA MET A 66 3.10 3.65 5.54
C MET A 66 4.60 3.68 5.88
N GLY A 67 5.06 4.69 6.61
CA GLY A 67 6.47 4.78 7.01
C GLY A 67 6.93 3.57 7.81
N GLY A 68 6.10 3.12 8.76
CA GLY A 68 6.35 1.91 9.53
C GLY A 68 6.35 0.64 8.68
N ILE A 69 5.42 0.52 7.72
CA ILE A 69 5.36 -0.65 6.81
C ILE A 69 6.59 -0.73 5.90
N VAL A 70 7.09 0.41 5.41
CA VAL A 70 8.31 0.46 4.58
C VAL A 70 9.54 0.09 5.41
N GLU A 71 9.60 0.52 6.67
CA GLU A 71 10.65 0.10 7.59
C GLU A 71 10.63 -1.41 7.83
N ASP A 72 9.47 -1.98 8.14
CA ASP A 72 9.34 -3.43 8.32
C ASP A 72 9.65 -4.21 7.03
N GLU A 73 9.25 -3.70 5.86
CA GLU A 73 9.59 -4.31 4.56
C GLU A 73 11.09 -4.38 4.32
N THR A 74 11.77 -3.23 4.47
CA THR A 74 13.20 -3.15 4.15
C THR A 74 14.06 -3.94 5.14
N ASN A 75 13.62 -4.04 6.39
CA ASN A 75 14.24 -4.93 7.38
C ASN A 75 13.99 -6.41 7.03
N TYR A 76 12.74 -6.77 6.73
CA TYR A 76 12.35 -8.15 6.42
C TYR A 76 12.98 -8.67 5.11
N CYS A 77 13.10 -7.81 4.09
CA CYS A 77 13.71 -8.15 2.82
C CYS A 77 15.20 -7.83 2.74
N GLY A 78 15.85 -7.35 3.80
CA GLY A 78 17.29 -7.03 3.83
C GLY A 78 17.70 -6.01 2.77
N THR A 79 16.89 -4.97 2.58
CA THR A 79 17.03 -3.93 1.55
C THR A 79 16.94 -2.52 2.17
N SER A 80 17.59 -2.31 3.32
CA SER A 80 17.57 -1.02 4.05
C SER A 80 17.90 0.21 3.18
N GLU A 81 18.76 0.05 2.17
CA GLU A 81 19.14 1.08 1.21
C GLU A 81 17.99 1.54 0.29
N THR A 82 16.90 0.75 0.20
CA THR A 82 15.71 1.12 -0.58
C THR A 82 14.65 1.87 0.22
N LYS A 83 14.86 2.11 1.53
CA LYS A 83 13.86 2.73 2.42
C LYS A 83 13.33 4.06 1.89
N SER A 84 14.22 5.01 1.58
CA SER A 84 13.81 6.33 1.05
C SER A 84 13.18 6.22 -0.34
N PRO A 85 13.80 5.57 -1.34
CA PRO A 85 13.18 5.39 -2.66
C PRO A 85 11.80 4.72 -2.61
N LEU A 86 11.63 3.70 -1.76
CA LEU A 86 10.37 2.99 -1.61
C LEU A 86 9.30 3.84 -0.91
N THR A 87 9.67 4.59 0.13
CA THR A 87 8.78 5.57 0.77
C THR A 87 8.25 6.57 -0.24
N ASP A 88 9.17 7.16 -1.03
CA ASP A 88 8.88 8.10 -2.09
C ASP A 88 7.90 7.57 -3.16
N PHE A 89 8.08 6.30 -3.53
CA PHE A 89 7.18 5.63 -4.46
C PHE A 89 5.76 5.53 -3.91
N PHE A 90 5.61 5.09 -2.66
CA PHE A 90 4.29 5.02 -2.02
C PHE A 90 3.67 6.40 -1.88
N ASP A 91 4.43 7.37 -1.42
CA ASP A 91 3.97 8.75 -1.25
C ASP A 91 3.40 9.30 -2.56
N ARG A 92 4.14 9.17 -3.67
CA ARG A 92 3.68 9.61 -4.99
C ARG A 92 2.45 8.85 -5.45
N MET A 93 2.42 7.52 -5.27
CA MET A 93 1.33 6.67 -5.73
C MET A 93 0.03 7.04 -5.01
N PHE A 94 0.08 7.10 -3.69
CA PHE A 94 -1.09 7.40 -2.87
C PHE A 94 -1.53 8.86 -3.03
N LYS A 95 -0.62 9.83 -3.19
CA LYS A 95 -0.97 11.23 -3.51
C LYS A 95 -1.68 11.35 -4.86
N ASP A 96 -1.21 10.67 -5.91
CA ASP A 96 -1.84 10.72 -7.24
C ASP A 96 -3.23 10.03 -7.23
N VAL A 97 -3.37 8.87 -6.57
CA VAL A 97 -4.69 8.23 -6.39
C VAL A 97 -5.65 9.15 -5.61
N SER A 98 -5.20 9.72 -4.50
CA SER A 98 -6.03 10.59 -3.65
C SER A 98 -6.46 11.85 -4.40
N ALA A 99 -5.57 12.48 -5.17
CA ALA A 99 -5.89 13.64 -5.98
C ALA A 99 -6.96 13.34 -7.04
N ARG A 100 -6.89 12.16 -7.68
CA ARG A 100 -7.86 11.72 -8.70
C ARG A 100 -9.22 11.38 -8.10
N CYS A 101 -9.24 10.81 -6.90
CA CYS A 101 -10.47 10.35 -6.24
C CYS A 101 -11.05 11.34 -5.23
N LYS A 102 -10.47 12.54 -5.11
CA LYS A 102 -10.87 13.56 -4.12
C LYS A 102 -12.34 13.99 -4.25
N SER A 103 -12.92 13.96 -5.45
CA SER A 103 -14.35 14.24 -5.68
C SER A 103 -15.27 13.28 -4.93
N HIS A 104 -14.77 12.10 -4.57
CA HIS A 104 -15.47 11.09 -3.79
C HIS A 104 -15.16 11.17 -2.29
N PHE A 105 -14.52 12.21 -1.77
CA PHE A 105 -14.22 12.29 -0.33
C PHE A 105 -15.43 12.75 0.49
N GLY A 106 -16.13 13.81 0.06
CA GLY A 106 -17.36 14.31 0.69
C GLY A 106 -17.34 14.26 2.23
N ASP A 107 -18.47 13.82 2.81
CA ASP A 107 -18.58 13.42 4.23
C ASP A 107 -18.45 11.90 4.40
N LEU A 108 -17.61 11.26 3.57
CA LEU A 108 -17.39 9.81 3.63
C LEU A 108 -16.35 9.46 4.68
N HIS A 109 -16.69 8.43 5.45
CA HIS A 109 -15.80 7.78 6.39
C HIS A 109 -15.42 6.41 5.84
N LEU A 110 -14.21 5.94 6.13
CA LEU A 110 -13.77 4.59 5.76
C LEU A 110 -14.71 3.49 6.28
N CYS A 111 -15.41 3.75 7.38
CA CYS A 111 -16.33 2.82 8.00
C CYS A 111 -17.77 2.91 7.49
N ASP A 112 -18.04 3.76 6.49
CA ASP A 112 -19.33 3.77 5.82
C ASP A 112 -19.65 2.41 5.17
N LYS A 113 -20.95 2.13 5.03
CA LYS A 113 -21.45 0.90 4.38
C LYS A 113 -20.87 0.77 2.98
N SER A 114 -20.62 -0.47 2.55
CA SER A 114 -19.98 -0.77 1.27
C SER A 114 -20.62 -0.08 0.07
N GLU A 115 -21.95 0.07 0.04
CA GLU A 115 -22.66 0.78 -1.03
C GLU A 115 -22.26 2.25 -1.16
N LYS A 116 -22.11 2.95 -0.03
CA LYS A 116 -21.73 4.36 0.04
C LYS A 116 -20.26 4.56 -0.30
N LEU A 117 -19.40 3.60 0.07
CA LEU A 117 -17.95 3.63 -0.19
C LEU A 117 -17.59 3.14 -1.61
N LYS A 118 -18.48 2.40 -2.27
CA LYS A 118 -18.21 1.77 -3.58
C LYS A 118 -17.67 2.75 -4.63
N PRO A 119 -18.24 3.95 -4.84
CA PRO A 119 -17.74 4.87 -5.86
C PRO A 119 -16.28 5.30 -5.61
N PHE A 120 -15.92 5.49 -4.34
CA PHE A 120 -14.53 5.79 -3.96
C PHE A 120 -13.60 4.60 -4.23
N MET A 121 -14.00 3.39 -3.82
CA MET A 121 -13.19 2.17 -4.07
C MET A 121 -13.02 1.87 -5.55
N ASP A 122 -14.07 2.07 -6.36
CA ASP A 122 -14.00 1.92 -7.82
C ASP A 122 -12.99 2.90 -8.42
N CYS A 123 -13.02 4.17 -8.00
CA CYS A 123 -12.06 5.18 -8.43
C CYS A 123 -10.62 4.80 -8.05
N VAL A 124 -10.40 4.34 -6.80
CA VAL A 124 -9.09 3.89 -6.33
C VAL A 124 -8.58 2.75 -7.21
N ASN A 125 -9.39 1.71 -7.43
CA ASN A 125 -9.01 0.56 -8.24
C ASN A 125 -8.71 0.96 -9.70
N GLN A 126 -9.49 1.88 -10.27
CA GLN A 126 -9.30 2.37 -11.63
C GLN A 126 -7.96 3.09 -11.81
N HIS A 127 -7.51 3.85 -10.81
CA HIS A 127 -6.30 4.67 -10.93
C HIS A 127 -5.03 4.04 -10.36
N SER A 128 -5.15 3.06 -9.46
CA SER A 128 -4.00 2.50 -8.73
C SER A 128 -2.87 2.02 -9.65
N LEU A 129 -3.19 1.30 -10.72
CA LEU A 129 -2.19 0.78 -11.65
C LEU A 129 -1.43 1.90 -12.38
N TYR A 130 -2.17 2.91 -12.85
CA TYR A 130 -1.60 4.06 -13.54
C TYR A 130 -0.71 4.89 -12.60
N SER A 131 -1.20 5.16 -11.39
CA SER A 131 -0.47 5.89 -10.36
C SER A 131 0.80 5.14 -9.92
N ALA A 132 0.73 3.82 -9.78
CA ALA A 132 1.90 2.99 -9.48
C ALA A 132 2.94 3.08 -10.61
N ALA A 133 2.53 2.94 -11.88
CA ALA A 133 3.45 3.04 -13.00
C ALA A 133 4.17 4.39 -13.08
N ARG A 134 3.44 5.50 -12.90
CA ARG A 134 4.03 6.85 -12.87
C ARG A 134 4.97 7.05 -11.69
N SER A 135 4.59 6.54 -10.53
CA SER A 135 5.39 6.70 -9.30
C SER A 135 6.67 5.88 -9.32
N PHE A 136 6.68 4.78 -10.10
CA PHE A 136 7.83 3.90 -10.29
C PHE A 136 8.86 4.45 -11.29
N ALA A 137 8.46 5.30 -12.24
CA ALA A 137 9.37 5.79 -13.28
C ALA A 137 10.67 6.42 -12.73
N PRO A 138 10.65 7.24 -11.66
CA PRO A 138 11.87 7.76 -11.04
C PRO A 138 12.72 6.70 -10.33
N LEU A 139 12.13 5.55 -9.94
CA LEU A 139 12.84 4.45 -9.29
C LEU A 139 13.54 3.52 -10.27
N TRP A 140 13.07 3.47 -11.53
CA TRP A 140 13.58 2.57 -12.55
C TRP A 140 15.12 2.50 -12.65
N PRO A 141 15.88 3.62 -12.62
CA PRO A 141 17.33 3.56 -12.74
C PRO A 141 18.06 3.08 -11.47
N ILE A 142 17.40 3.07 -10.31
CA ILE A 142 18.04 2.84 -9.00
C ILE A 142 17.63 1.51 -8.34
N ILE A 143 16.52 0.90 -8.76
CA ILE A 143 16.02 -0.34 -8.17
C ILE A 143 16.21 -1.54 -9.12
N SER A 144 16.77 -2.63 -8.60
CA SER A 144 16.94 -3.87 -9.37
C SER A 144 15.62 -4.65 -9.45
N GLU A 145 15.51 -5.52 -10.45
CA GLU A 145 14.34 -6.40 -10.60
C GLU A 145 14.16 -7.33 -9.41
N GLU A 146 15.27 -7.83 -8.85
CA GLU A 146 15.26 -8.68 -7.66
C GLU A 146 14.64 -7.95 -6.46
N LYS A 147 15.05 -6.70 -6.22
CA LYS A 147 14.50 -5.86 -5.14
C LYS A 147 13.00 -5.61 -5.34
N CYS A 148 12.56 -5.32 -6.56
CA CYS A 148 11.14 -5.19 -6.87
C CYS A 148 10.35 -6.48 -6.59
N LYS A 149 10.95 -7.64 -6.89
CA LYS A 149 10.34 -8.95 -6.66
C LYS A 149 10.20 -9.23 -5.16
N LYS A 150 11.24 -8.96 -4.36
CA LYS A 150 11.22 -9.09 -2.89
C LYS A 150 10.12 -8.23 -2.28
N ALA A 151 10.09 -6.94 -2.64
CA ALA A 151 9.05 -6.02 -2.20
C ALA A 151 7.64 -6.51 -2.60
N SER A 152 7.47 -6.94 -3.85
CA SER A 152 6.18 -7.47 -4.33
C SER A 152 5.70 -8.70 -3.54
N VAL A 153 6.61 -9.61 -3.19
CA VAL A 153 6.30 -10.77 -2.35
C VAL A 153 5.85 -10.32 -0.95
N TYR A 154 6.57 -9.38 -0.35
CA TYR A 154 6.22 -8.83 0.95
C TYR A 154 4.83 -8.17 0.96
N PHE A 155 4.55 -7.28 -0.01
CA PHE A 155 3.27 -6.57 -0.09
C PHE A 155 2.07 -7.47 -0.40
N ALA A 156 2.31 -8.66 -0.96
CA ALA A 156 1.29 -9.69 -1.16
C ALA A 156 1.24 -10.72 -0.02
N SER A 157 2.12 -10.62 0.97
CA SER A 157 2.27 -11.64 2.01
C SER A 157 1.25 -11.48 3.15
N PRO A 158 0.90 -12.59 3.85
CA PRO A 158 0.15 -12.52 5.09
C PRO A 158 0.87 -11.76 6.21
N VAL A 159 2.21 -11.68 6.18
CA VAL A 159 3.00 -10.96 7.21
C VAL A 159 2.62 -9.48 7.22
N LEU A 160 2.43 -8.88 6.04
CA LEU A 160 1.93 -7.50 5.96
C LEU A 160 0.56 -7.37 6.66
N SER A 161 -0.43 -8.15 6.25
CA SER A 161 -1.81 -7.95 6.72
C SER A 161 -2.07 -8.44 8.15
N LYS A 162 -1.36 -9.46 8.63
CA LYS A 162 -1.61 -10.09 9.93
C LYS A 162 -0.68 -9.62 11.04
N GLU A 163 0.48 -9.04 10.71
CA GLU A 163 1.50 -8.70 11.71
C GLU A 163 1.92 -7.23 11.61
N HIS A 164 2.49 -6.83 10.47
CA HIS A 164 3.10 -5.50 10.34
C HIS A 164 2.06 -4.38 10.23
N PHE A 165 1.00 -4.57 9.45
CA PHE A 165 -0.07 -3.56 9.34
C PHE A 165 -0.78 -3.33 10.68
N PRO A 166 -1.24 -4.38 11.42
CA PRO A 166 -1.82 -4.22 12.75
C PRO A 166 -0.92 -3.46 13.74
N LYS A 167 0.40 -3.75 13.72
CA LYS A 167 1.38 -3.07 14.57
C LYS A 167 1.41 -1.55 14.36
N HIS A 168 1.32 -1.08 13.11
CA HIS A 168 1.41 0.35 12.80
C HIS A 168 0.07 1.07 12.89
N ILE A 169 -1.05 0.42 12.53
CA ILE A 169 -2.37 1.03 12.63
C ILE A 169 -2.82 1.22 14.09
N GLU A 170 -2.26 0.46 15.04
CA GLU A 170 -2.59 0.59 16.46
C GLU A 170 -2.29 2.00 17.00
N LYS A 171 -1.19 2.62 16.56
CA LYS A 171 -0.83 3.99 16.94
C LYS A 171 -1.90 4.98 16.49
N TYR A 172 -2.37 4.83 15.25
CA TYR A 172 -3.47 5.62 14.73
C TYR A 172 -4.77 5.37 15.51
N ARG A 173 -5.10 4.12 15.85
CA ARG A 173 -6.29 3.79 16.65
C ARG A 173 -6.30 4.46 18.02
N ALA A 174 -5.13 4.65 18.63
CA ALA A 174 -5.02 5.31 19.94
C ALA A 174 -5.50 6.78 19.92
N VAL A 175 -5.36 7.47 18.78
CA VAL A 175 -5.67 8.90 18.64
C VAL A 175 -6.83 9.20 17.68
N CYS A 176 -7.42 8.18 17.05
CA CYS A 176 -8.41 8.34 15.99
C CYS A 176 -9.71 9.05 16.43
N HIS A 177 -10.00 9.04 17.74
CA HIS A 177 -11.18 9.66 18.36
C HIS A 177 -10.95 11.10 18.78
N GLU A 178 -9.69 11.53 18.86
CA GLU A 178 -9.32 12.85 19.37
C GLU A 178 -9.48 13.96 18.32
N GLY A 179 -9.92 13.61 17.11
CA GLY A 179 -10.10 14.55 16.00
C GLY A 179 -8.75 15.06 15.52
N LEU A 180 -8.15 14.33 14.57
CA LEU A 180 -7.00 14.82 13.81
C LEU A 180 -7.29 16.12 13.05
#